data_AF-M0L4R3-F1
#
_entry.id   AF-M0L4R3-F1
#
_cell.length_a   1.000
_cell.length_b   1.000
_cell.length_c   1.000
_cell.angle_alpha   90.00
_cell.angle_beta   90.00
_cell.angle_gamma   90.00
#
_symmetry.space_group_name_H-M   'P 1'
#
loop_
_entity.id
_entity.type
_entity.pdbx_description
1 polymer ?
#
loop_
_entity_poly.entity_id
_entity_poly.type
_entity_poly.pdbx_seq_one_letter_code
_entity_poly.pdbx_strand_id
1 'polypeptide(L)'
;MHTEGDTWVCRSCENEDPRESNAEAAMAIREGQQDDGAPAVADTTQGSTETMQEPCPADDCDSDQAYSEMMPKPGGSYEVRLLTCVECGHKWRES
;
A
#
# COMPACT_ATOMS: atom_id res chain seq x y z
N MET A 1 -11.49 10.78 -26.39
CA MET A 1 -11.08 10.85 -27.80
C MET A 1 -10.90 9.44 -28.34
N HIS A 2 -11.15 9.22 -29.61
CA HIS A 2 -10.72 8.03 -30.37
C HIS A 2 -10.15 8.46 -31.72
N THR A 3 -9.34 7.61 -32.32
CA THR A 3 -8.72 7.91 -33.62
C THR A 3 -9.64 7.51 -34.77
N GLU A 4 -9.87 8.42 -35.71
CA GLU A 4 -10.46 8.14 -37.01
C GLU A 4 -9.50 8.65 -38.09
N GLY A 5 -8.70 7.74 -38.67
CA GLY A 5 -7.63 8.10 -39.59
C GLY A 5 -6.60 9.05 -38.94
N ASP A 6 -6.50 10.26 -39.50
CA ASP A 6 -5.60 11.33 -39.07
C ASP A 6 -6.27 12.36 -38.14
N THR A 7 -7.36 11.99 -37.46
CA THR A 7 -8.11 12.88 -36.57
C THR A 7 -8.42 12.21 -35.22
N TRP A 8 -8.37 13.01 -34.15
CA TRP A 8 -8.89 12.69 -32.83
C TRP A 8 -10.33 13.18 -32.70
N VAL A 9 -11.27 12.26 -32.46
CA VAL A 9 -12.70 12.57 -32.36
C VAL A 9 -13.18 12.40 -30.92
N CYS A 10 -13.91 13.39 -30.42
CA CYS A 10 -14.53 13.32 -29.10
C CYS A 10 -15.82 12.49 -29.16
N ARG A 11 -15.84 11.35 -28.45
CA ARG A 11 -17.03 10.49 -28.35
C ARG A 11 -18.28 11.15 -27.75
N SER A 12 -18.12 12.26 -27.02
CA SER A 12 -19.22 12.87 -26.27
C SER A 12 -19.80 14.11 -26.94
N CYS A 13 -19.03 14.79 -27.80
CA CYS A 13 -19.44 16.07 -28.38
C CYS A 13 -18.97 16.28 -29.83
N GLU A 14 -18.42 15.23 -30.45
CA GLU A 14 -18.06 15.19 -31.88
C GLU A 14 -17.00 16.22 -32.33
N ASN A 15 -16.34 16.90 -31.39
CA ASN A 15 -15.21 17.78 -31.72
C ASN A 15 -14.05 16.96 -32.30
N GLU A 16 -13.41 17.54 -33.31
CA GLU A 16 -12.33 16.96 -34.10
C GLU A 16 -11.04 17.76 -33.95
N ASP A 17 -9.93 17.08 -33.69
CA ASP A 17 -8.58 17.65 -33.67
C ASP A 17 -7.62 16.88 -34.61
N PRO A 18 -6.77 17.57 -35.39
CA PRO A 18 -5.83 16.90 -36.28
C PRO A 18 -4.78 16.10 -35.49
N ARG A 19 -4.44 14.91 -36.01
CA ARG A 19 -3.48 13.99 -35.41
C ARG A 19 -2.07 14.26 -35.93
N GLU A 20 -1.15 14.54 -35.03
CA GLU A 20 0.27 14.74 -35.37
C GLU A 20 1.10 13.48 -35.16
N SER A 21 1.28 12.70 -36.23
CA SER A 21 2.01 11.43 -36.21
C SER A 21 3.46 11.53 -35.70
N ASN A 22 4.13 12.68 -35.92
CA ASN A 22 5.48 12.92 -35.42
C ASN A 22 5.49 13.07 -33.88
N ALA A 23 4.57 13.85 -33.33
CA ALA A 23 4.44 14.04 -31.88
C ALA A 23 4.11 12.70 -31.19
N GLU A 24 3.32 11.85 -31.83
CA GLU A 24 3.00 10.52 -31.33
C GLU A 24 4.18 9.55 -31.37
N ALA A 25 4.97 9.58 -32.44
CA ALA A 25 6.19 8.78 -32.53
C ALA A 25 7.19 9.15 -31.42
N ALA A 26 7.20 10.42 -30.98
CA ALA A 26 8.00 10.86 -29.85
C ALA A 26 7.50 10.36 -28.49
N MET A 27 6.23 9.98 -28.38
CA MET A 27 5.63 9.36 -27.19
C MET A 27 5.83 7.84 -27.14
N ALA A 28 6.40 7.23 -28.19
CA ALA A 28 6.77 5.82 -28.16
C ALA A 28 7.92 5.58 -27.15
N ILE A 29 7.75 4.56 -26.33
CA ILE A 29 8.77 4.10 -25.39
C ILE A 29 10.01 3.66 -26.19
N ARG A 30 11.15 4.33 -25.98
CA ARG A 30 12.40 4.08 -26.73
C ARG A 30 13.25 2.95 -26.14
N GLU A 31 13.11 2.71 -24.84
CA GLU A 31 13.76 1.63 -24.11
C GLU A 31 12.69 0.60 -23.74
N GLY A 32 12.83 -0.65 -24.22
CA GLY A 32 11.83 -1.68 -23.97
C GLY A 32 11.51 -1.83 -22.48
N GLN A 33 10.25 -2.13 -22.16
CA GLN A 33 9.85 -2.43 -20.80
C GLN A 33 10.67 -3.64 -20.31
N GLN A 34 11.48 -3.45 -19.27
CA GLN A 34 12.21 -4.56 -18.65
C GLN A 34 11.21 -5.49 -17.96
N ASP A 35 11.25 -6.77 -18.31
CA ASP A 35 10.48 -7.82 -17.65
C ASP A 35 11.24 -8.29 -16.40
N ASP A 36 11.46 -7.38 -15.45
CA ASP A 36 12.09 -7.66 -14.16
C ASP A 36 11.10 -8.33 -13.18
N GLY A 37 9.98 -8.86 -13.69
CA GLY A 37 8.87 -9.40 -12.93
C GLY A 37 7.93 -8.32 -12.38
N ALA A 38 6.80 -8.77 -11.82
CA ALA A 38 5.87 -7.87 -11.14
C ALA A 38 6.54 -7.26 -9.90
N PRO A 39 6.36 -5.95 -9.63
CA PRO A 39 6.85 -5.35 -8.40
C PRO A 39 6.23 -6.06 -7.19
N ALA A 40 6.99 -6.13 -6.09
CA ALA A 40 6.47 -6.64 -4.83
C ALA A 40 5.27 -5.77 -4.40
N VAL A 41 4.09 -6.38 -4.33
CA VAL A 41 2.90 -5.76 -3.74
C VAL A 41 2.97 -5.92 -2.24
N ALA A 42 3.02 -4.80 -1.51
CA ALA A 42 2.93 -4.81 -0.06
C ALA A 42 1.50 -5.13 0.37
N ASP A 43 1.33 -6.13 1.23
CA ASP A 43 0.05 -6.42 1.85
C ASP A 43 -0.19 -5.43 3.00
N THR A 44 -1.06 -4.45 2.78
CA THR A 44 -1.41 -3.43 3.78
C THR A 44 -2.46 -3.92 4.78
N THR A 45 -2.89 -5.18 4.72
CA THR A 45 -3.84 -5.76 5.69
C THR A 45 -3.14 -6.31 6.93
N GLN A 46 -1.83 -6.56 6.85
CA GLN A 46 -1.00 -6.78 8.03
C GLN A 46 -0.71 -5.42 8.67
N GLY A 47 -1.19 -5.20 9.89
CA GLY A 47 -0.96 -3.96 10.61
C GLY A 47 0.54 -3.68 10.72
N SER A 48 0.94 -2.42 10.55
CA SER A 48 2.32 -1.99 10.79
C SER A 48 2.70 -2.36 12.22
N THR A 49 3.56 -3.36 12.37
CA THR A 49 4.06 -3.74 13.68
C THR A 49 5.13 -2.74 14.09
N GLU A 50 4.81 -1.85 15.03
CA GLU A 50 5.73 -0.85 15.56
C GLU A 50 6.30 -1.31 16.90
N THR A 51 7.60 -1.21 17.11
CA THR A 51 8.23 -1.50 18.41
C THR A 51 8.13 -0.28 19.34
N MET A 52 7.78 -0.50 20.60
CA MET A 52 7.70 0.53 21.64
C MET A 52 8.30 0.05 22.98
N GLN A 53 8.59 1.00 23.87
CA GLN A 53 9.07 0.71 25.22
C GLN A 53 7.87 0.47 26.14
N GLU A 54 7.63 -0.78 26.52
CA GLU A 54 6.61 -1.19 27.48
C GLU A 54 7.11 -2.44 28.24
N PRO A 55 7.08 -2.42 29.58
CA PRO A 55 7.52 -3.55 30.39
C PRO A 55 6.61 -4.75 30.23
N CYS A 56 7.20 -5.93 30.07
CA CYS A 56 6.47 -7.17 29.95
C CYS A 56 5.76 -7.50 31.28
N PRO A 57 4.45 -7.83 31.26
CA PRO A 57 3.72 -8.19 32.47
C PRO A 57 3.94 -9.65 32.92
N ALA A 58 4.79 -10.41 32.22
CA ALA A 58 5.09 -11.80 32.57
C ALA A 58 6.14 -11.86 33.69
N ASP A 59 5.86 -12.61 34.75
CA ASP A 59 6.72 -12.72 35.94
C ASP A 59 8.13 -13.28 35.65
N ASP A 60 8.32 -13.96 34.52
CA ASP A 60 9.56 -14.59 34.07
C ASP A 60 10.26 -13.84 32.93
N CYS A 61 9.88 -12.59 32.66
CA CYS A 61 10.43 -11.78 31.58
C CYS A 61 10.64 -10.32 31.98
N ASP A 62 11.89 -9.86 31.96
CA ASP A 62 12.29 -8.49 32.28
C ASP A 62 12.43 -7.59 31.04
N SER A 63 11.77 -7.93 29.93
CA SER A 63 11.85 -7.14 28.68
C SER A 63 11.09 -5.81 28.83
N ASP A 64 11.75 -4.72 28.45
CA ASP A 64 11.16 -3.38 28.37
C ASP A 64 10.67 -3.02 26.96
N GLN A 65 10.61 -3.97 26.02
CA GLN A 65 10.17 -3.74 24.64
C GLN A 65 9.03 -4.66 24.21
N ALA A 66 8.09 -4.08 23.45
CA ALA A 66 6.97 -4.77 22.86
C ALA A 66 6.70 -4.31 21.42
N TYR A 67 6.31 -5.24 20.56
CA TYR A 67 5.65 -4.97 19.30
C TYR A 67 4.20 -4.55 19.54
N SER A 68 3.75 -3.49 18.86
CA SER A 68 2.39 -2.99 18.92
C SER A 68 1.66 -3.15 17.60
N GLU A 69 0.41 -3.59 17.68
CA GLU A 69 -0.48 -3.78 16.53
C GLU A 69 -1.86 -3.19 16.86
N MET A 70 -2.43 -2.41 15.94
CA MET A 70 -3.81 -1.96 16.04
C MET A 70 -4.73 -2.98 15.40
N MET A 71 -5.63 -3.56 16.20
CA MET A 71 -6.64 -4.50 15.71
C MET A 71 -8.03 -3.85 15.67
N PRO A 72 -8.77 -3.99 14.56
CA PRO A 72 -10.16 -3.58 14.50
C PRO A 72 -11.01 -4.51 15.38
N LYS A 73 -11.90 -3.94 16.19
CA LYS A 73 -12.89 -4.75 16.88
C LYS A 73 -13.95 -5.27 15.91
N PRO A 74 -14.40 -6.53 16.09
CA PRO A 74 -15.60 -7.01 15.41
C PRO A 74 -16.76 -6.06 15.71
N GLY A 75 -17.30 -5.39 14.67
CA GLY A 75 -18.39 -4.41 14.83
C GLY A 75 -18.00 -2.93 14.75
N GLY A 76 -16.71 -2.61 14.53
CA GLY A 76 -16.31 -1.35 13.87
C GLY A 76 -16.37 -0.05 14.68
N SER A 77 -16.36 -0.09 16.02
CA SER A 77 -16.46 1.14 16.83
C SER A 77 -15.20 1.53 17.61
N TYR A 78 -14.18 0.67 17.68
CA TYR A 78 -12.93 0.97 18.39
C TYR A 78 -11.76 0.10 17.93
N GLU A 79 -10.58 0.69 17.89
CA GLU A 79 -9.30 0.03 17.66
C GLU A 79 -8.73 -0.40 19.02
N VAL A 80 -8.22 -1.63 19.13
CA VAL A 80 -7.50 -2.09 20.33
C VAL A 80 -6.04 -2.22 19.97
N ARG A 81 -5.15 -1.59 20.74
CA ARG A 81 -3.72 -1.84 20.67
C ARG A 81 -3.40 -3.14 21.42
N LEU A 82 -2.88 -4.11 20.68
CA LEU A 82 -2.33 -5.34 21.22
C LEU A 82 -0.80 -5.22 21.25
N LEU A 83 -0.23 -5.57 22.39
CA LEU A 83 1.20 -5.58 22.62
C LEU A 83 1.70 -7.02 22.62
N THR A 84 2.89 -7.26 22.06
CA THR A 84 3.57 -8.55 22.04
C THR A 84 5.01 -8.34 22.50
N CYS A 85 5.44 -8.97 23.59
CA CYS A 85 6.82 -8.86 24.08
C CYS A 85 7.80 -9.34 23.00
N VAL A 86 8.88 -8.59 22.79
CA VAL A 86 9.89 -8.94 21.77
C VAL A 86 10.72 -10.16 22.17
N GLU A 87 10.83 -10.45 23.47
CA GLU A 87 11.64 -11.57 23.98
C GLU A 87 10.81 -12.84 24.20
N CYS A 88 9.77 -12.78 25.04
CA CYS A 88 8.99 -13.96 25.42
C CYS A 88 7.74 -14.18 24.55
N GLY A 89 7.37 -13.21 23.71
CA GLY A 89 6.17 -13.30 22.86
C GLY A 89 4.84 -13.20 23.60
N HIS A 90 4.84 -12.89 24.90
CA HIS A 90 3.61 -12.68 25.68
C HIS A 90 2.77 -11.58 25.05
N LYS A 91 1.45 -11.77 24.96
CA LYS A 91 0.51 -10.83 24.34
C LYS A 91 -0.43 -10.23 25.39
N TRP A 92 -0.52 -8.91 25.44
CA TRP A 92 -1.42 -8.19 26.35
C TRP A 92 -2.05 -6.97 25.68
N ARG A 93 -3.07 -6.41 26.33
CA ARG A 93 -3.71 -5.19 25.86
C ARG A 93 -3.09 -4.01 26.59
N GLU A 94 -2.85 -2.93 25.85
CA GLU A 94 -2.52 -1.64 26.46
C GLU A 94 -3.65 -1.25 27.43
N SER A 95 -3.29 -0.82 28.64
CA SER A 95 -4.21 -0.55 29.76
C SER A 95 -4.78 0.85 29.75
#